data_AF-A0AAV0F6D5-F1
#
_entry.id   AF-A0AAV0F6D5-F1
#
_cell.length_a   1.000
_cell.length_b   1.000
_cell.length_c   1.000
_cell.angle_alpha   90.00
_cell.angle_beta   90.00
_cell.angle_gamma   90.00
#
_symmetry.space_group_name_H-M   'P 1'
#
loop_
_entity.id
_entity.type
_entity.pdbx_description
1 polymer ?
#
loop_
_entity_poly.entity_id
_entity_poly.type
_entity_poly.pdbx_seq_one_letter_code
_entity_poly.pdbx_strand_id
1 'polypeptide(L)'
;MPELSLAMDCAKKKISESFENKARVLRSLLGIIETRWEVQMEVKLYGAALFLNPSKYFDLKQTDPTSASKKRSMFNDVLEKMVTDETLQAKISDQATDYDKLRASFAKQLAIKQQKSKSPLDWWDAFGGLAVELQSFAKRIVGLCCTSSGCERNWSTFEFIHTKRRNMLEHKRLNDLVFIQHNRKIATRFQKRREEGTNFNPLIYKDFQWNNE
;
A
#
# COMPACT_ATOMS: atom_id res chain seq x y z
N MET A 1 -2.04 9.62 -1.67
CA MET A 1 -3.18 9.01 -2.35
C MET A 1 -4.32 10.01 -2.26
N PRO A 2 -4.29 11.10 -3.05
CA PRO A 2 -5.48 11.93 -3.22
C PRO A 2 -6.68 11.07 -3.60
N GLU A 3 -6.49 9.98 -4.36
CA GLU A 3 -7.58 9.04 -4.69
C GLU A 3 -8.24 8.37 -3.46
N LEU A 4 -7.51 8.04 -2.39
CA LEU A 4 -8.10 7.40 -1.22
C LEU A 4 -8.86 8.41 -0.35
N SER A 5 -8.30 9.62 -0.20
CA SER A 5 -8.99 10.73 0.47
C SER A 5 -10.24 11.12 -0.31
N LEU A 6 -10.14 11.27 -1.63
CA LEU A 6 -11.27 11.57 -2.52
C LEU A 6 -12.31 10.45 -2.52
N ALA A 7 -11.90 9.18 -2.46
CA ALA A 7 -12.82 8.06 -2.33
C ALA A 7 -13.55 8.08 -0.98
N MET A 8 -12.86 8.43 0.10
CA MET A 8 -13.47 8.62 1.42
C MET A 8 -14.43 9.80 1.44
N ASP A 9 -14.07 10.93 0.84
CA ASP A 9 -14.94 12.10 0.71
C ASP A 9 -16.19 11.78 -0.14
N CYS A 10 -16.00 11.04 -1.23
CA CYS A 10 -17.10 10.54 -2.07
C CYS A 10 -18.01 9.57 -1.29
N ALA A 11 -17.43 8.68 -0.49
CA ALA A 11 -18.18 7.76 0.37
C ALA A 11 -18.98 8.51 1.44
N LYS A 12 -18.36 9.47 2.14
CA LYS A 12 -19.02 10.34 3.12
C LYS A 12 -20.18 11.11 2.50
N LYS A 13 -20.01 11.63 1.28
CA LYS A 13 -21.07 12.32 0.54
C LYS A 13 -22.26 11.40 0.23
N LYS A 14 -22.02 10.23 -0.35
CA LYS A 14 -23.07 9.24 -0.64
C LYS A 14 -23.81 8.75 0.61
N ILE A 15 -23.07 8.56 1.71
CA ILE A 15 -23.66 8.21 3.01
C ILE A 15 -24.53 9.36 3.51
N SER A 16 -24.11 10.61 3.34
CA SER A 16 -24.91 11.77 3.76
C SER A 16 -26.22 11.88 2.98
N GLU A 17 -26.15 11.72 1.66
CA GLU A 17 -27.32 11.70 0.75
C GLU A 17 -28.29 10.56 1.11
N SER A 18 -27.78 9.38 1.46
CA SER A 18 -28.61 8.21 1.80
C SER A 18 -29.35 8.34 3.15
N PHE A 19 -28.94 9.29 4.00
CA PHE A 19 -29.45 9.48 5.36
C PHE A 19 -30.04 10.88 5.59
N GLU A 20 -30.43 11.61 4.53
CA GLU A 20 -30.96 12.99 4.60
C GLU A 20 -32.05 13.18 5.67
N ASN A 21 -32.95 12.19 5.84
CA ASN A 21 -34.06 12.27 6.80
C ASN A 21 -33.72 11.75 8.22
N LYS A 22 -32.46 11.39 8.50
CA LYS A 22 -32.02 10.78 9.77
C LYS A 22 -30.77 11.46 10.35
N ALA A 23 -30.82 12.78 10.50
CA ALA A 23 -29.69 13.62 10.94
C ALA A 23 -28.96 13.13 12.21
N ARG A 24 -29.69 12.63 13.22
CA ARG A 24 -29.09 12.11 14.45
C ARG A 24 -28.26 10.84 14.20
N VAL A 25 -28.76 9.95 13.35
CA VAL A 25 -28.07 8.70 12.98
C VAL A 25 -26.88 9.01 12.08
N LEU A 26 -27.05 9.91 11.10
CA LEU A 26 -25.97 10.35 10.21
C LEU A 26 -24.81 10.95 11.01
N ARG A 27 -25.09 11.81 12.00
CA ARG A 27 -24.06 12.42 12.83
C ARG A 27 -23.29 11.38 13.65
N SER A 28 -23.99 10.41 14.25
CA SER A 28 -23.36 9.32 14.99
C SER A 28 -22.51 8.44 14.07
N LEU A 29 -23.01 8.13 12.88
CA LEU A 29 -22.32 7.30 11.89
C LEU A 29 -21.05 7.99 11.36
N LEU A 30 -21.16 9.26 10.95
CA LEU A 30 -20.00 10.05 10.52
C LEU A 30 -18.96 10.21 11.63
N GLY A 31 -19.41 10.38 12.89
CA GLY A 31 -18.51 10.40 14.05
C GLY A 31 -17.72 9.09 14.18
N ILE A 32 -18.38 7.94 14.06
CA ILE A 32 -17.70 6.64 14.05
C ILE A 32 -16.74 6.53 12.87
N ILE A 33 -17.13 6.95 11.67
CA ILE A 33 -16.28 6.91 10.48
C ILE A 33 -15.03 7.76 10.68
N GLU A 34 -15.14 8.99 11.19
CA GLU A 34 -13.97 9.84 11.45
C GLU A 34 -13.05 9.24 12.52
N THR A 35 -13.60 8.80 13.65
CA THR A 35 -12.80 8.16 14.70
C THR A 35 -12.08 6.91 14.19
N ARG A 36 -12.75 6.09 13.36
CA ARG A 36 -12.14 4.91 12.76
C ARG A 36 -11.17 5.27 11.64
N TRP A 37 -11.41 6.32 10.87
CA TRP A 37 -10.51 6.78 9.83
C TRP A 37 -9.16 7.21 10.40
N GLU A 38 -9.18 7.95 11.51
CA GLU A 38 -7.96 8.39 12.20
C GLU A 38 -7.16 7.22 12.80
N VAL A 39 -7.83 6.17 13.27
CA VAL A 39 -7.21 5.09 14.07
C VAL A 39 -6.93 3.81 13.28
N GLN A 40 -7.79 3.44 12.34
CA GLN A 40 -7.87 2.07 11.80
C GLN A 40 -7.17 1.89 10.45
N MET A 41 -6.96 2.98 9.71
CA MET A 41 -6.48 2.94 8.33
C MET A 41 -5.01 3.33 8.21
N GLU A 42 -4.11 2.81 9.07
CA GLU A 42 -2.63 2.98 9.01
C GLU A 42 -2.21 4.29 8.29
N VAL A 43 -2.78 5.43 8.74
CA VAL A 43 -2.85 6.67 7.95
C VAL A 43 -1.44 7.17 7.65
N LYS A 44 -0.54 6.92 8.60
CA LYS A 44 0.88 7.21 8.51
C LYS A 44 1.56 6.37 7.44
N LEU A 45 1.26 5.07 7.34
CA LEU A 45 1.81 4.20 6.29
C LEU A 45 1.37 4.63 4.90
N TYR A 46 0.09 4.97 4.71
CA TYR A 46 -0.38 5.52 3.44
C TYR A 46 0.21 6.91 3.14
N GLY A 47 0.45 7.70 4.20
CA GLY A 47 1.16 8.96 4.11
C GLY A 47 2.60 8.78 3.61
N ALA A 48 3.32 7.83 4.20
CA ALA A 48 4.68 7.45 3.81
C ALA A 48 4.73 6.90 2.39
N ALA A 49 3.78 6.02 2.02
CA ALA A 49 3.67 5.50 0.66
C ALA A 49 3.39 6.61 -0.36
N LEU A 50 2.59 7.63 0.00
CA LEU A 50 2.38 8.79 -0.85
C LEU A 50 3.66 9.63 -1.00
N PHE A 51 4.38 9.89 0.09
CA PHE A 51 5.67 10.59 0.05
C PHE A 51 6.64 9.88 -0.93
N LEU A 52 6.67 8.55 -0.88
CA LEU A 52 7.51 7.71 -1.73
C LEU A 52 6.93 7.46 -3.13
N ASN A 53 5.81 8.07 -3.51
CA ASN A 53 5.27 8.00 -4.86
C ASN A 53 5.66 9.27 -5.63
N PRO A 54 6.69 9.22 -6.51
CA PRO A 54 7.23 10.43 -7.13
C PRO A 54 6.19 11.19 -7.95
N SER A 55 5.38 10.47 -8.74
CA SER A 55 4.32 11.09 -9.56
C SER A 55 3.37 11.94 -8.72
N LYS A 56 2.93 11.41 -7.58
CA LYS A 56 1.86 12.03 -6.78
C LYS A 56 2.42 13.00 -5.74
N TYR A 57 3.59 12.71 -5.19
CA TYR A 57 4.22 13.52 -4.16
C TYR A 57 4.68 14.87 -4.70
N PHE A 58 5.39 14.89 -5.84
CA PHE A 58 5.91 16.14 -6.38
C PHE A 58 4.80 17.03 -6.96
N ASP A 59 3.72 16.44 -7.50
CA ASP A 59 2.51 17.18 -7.85
C ASP A 59 1.88 17.81 -6.60
N LEU A 60 1.70 17.03 -5.52
CA LEU A 60 1.18 17.54 -4.24
C LEU A 60 2.07 18.64 -3.66
N LYS A 61 3.40 18.50 -3.74
CA LYS A 61 4.36 19.47 -3.21
C LYS A 61 4.29 20.82 -3.93
N GLN A 62 3.94 20.82 -5.22
CA GLN A 62 3.72 22.06 -5.98
C GLN A 62 2.38 22.71 -5.62
N THR A 63 1.33 21.93 -5.43
CA THR A 63 -0.03 22.47 -5.18
C THR A 63 -0.28 22.84 -3.71
N ASP A 64 0.23 22.03 -2.78
CA ASP A 64 0.03 22.19 -1.34
C ASP A 64 1.29 21.72 -0.56
N PRO A 65 2.28 22.61 -0.40
CA PRO A 65 3.51 22.32 0.35
C PRO A 65 3.27 21.90 1.80
N THR A 66 2.20 22.40 2.43
CA THR A 66 1.84 22.07 3.81
C THR A 66 1.41 20.62 3.90
N SER A 67 0.53 20.17 3.00
CA SER A 67 0.14 18.76 2.94
C SER A 67 1.30 17.85 2.58
N ALA A 68 2.19 18.26 1.66
CA ALA A 68 3.40 17.49 1.36
C ALA A 68 4.30 17.32 2.59
N SER A 69 4.48 18.39 3.37
CA SER A 69 5.27 18.36 4.63
C SER A 69 4.67 17.39 5.66
N LYS A 70 3.34 17.34 5.76
CA LYS A 70 2.66 16.32 6.59
C LYS A 70 2.97 14.90 6.14
N LYS A 71 3.09 14.64 4.83
CA LYS A 71 3.46 13.30 4.31
C LYS A 71 4.90 12.94 4.63
N ARG A 72 5.82 13.90 4.61
CA ARG A 72 7.20 13.70 5.09
C ARG A 72 7.23 13.37 6.58
N SER A 73 6.46 14.06 7.41
CA SER A 73 6.33 13.74 8.84
C SER A 73 5.78 12.33 9.06
N MET A 74 4.71 11.94 8.34
CA MET A 74 4.16 10.59 8.39
C MET A 74 5.18 9.51 7.97
N PHE A 75 6.03 9.81 7.00
CA PHE A 75 7.14 8.93 6.62
C PHE A 75 8.13 8.73 7.78
N ASN A 76 8.49 9.79 8.50
CA ASN A 76 9.42 9.69 9.63
C ASN A 76 8.85 8.81 10.74
N ASP A 77 7.57 8.99 11.09
CA ASP A 77 6.89 8.13 12.07
C ASP A 77 6.93 6.64 11.68
N VAL A 78 6.79 6.35 10.38
CA VAL A 78 6.83 4.97 9.85
C VAL A 78 8.26 4.44 9.85
N LEU A 79 9.25 5.28 9.53
CA LEU A 79 10.66 4.92 9.58
C LEU A 79 11.07 4.52 11.00
N GLU A 80 10.72 5.35 11.99
CA GLU A 80 10.98 5.09 13.42
C GLU A 80 10.32 3.79 13.90
N LYS A 81 9.08 3.54 13.46
CA LYS A 81 8.33 2.31 13.83
C LYS A 81 8.89 1.04 13.16
N MET A 82 9.35 1.12 11.91
CA MET A 82 9.67 -0.07 11.09
C MET A 82 11.16 -0.46 11.08
N VAL A 83 12.06 0.45 11.47
CA VAL A 83 13.50 0.22 11.47
C VAL A 83 13.99 0.45 12.89
N THR A 84 14.61 -0.54 13.53
CA THR A 84 15.09 -0.42 14.92
C THR A 84 16.54 0.05 15.02
N ASP A 85 17.30 -0.08 13.93
CA ASP A 85 18.71 0.35 13.85
C ASP A 85 18.80 1.85 13.58
N GLU A 86 19.26 2.61 14.57
CA GLU A 86 19.42 4.07 14.52
C GLU A 86 20.37 4.52 13.39
N THR A 87 21.42 3.74 13.11
CA THR A 87 22.38 4.10 12.06
C THR A 87 21.75 3.98 10.67
N LEU A 88 20.94 2.93 10.45
CA LEU A 88 20.18 2.74 9.24
C LEU A 88 19.06 3.78 9.11
N GLN A 89 18.36 4.10 10.20
CA GLN A 89 17.36 5.17 10.21
C GLN A 89 17.96 6.51 9.76
N ALA A 90 19.13 6.89 10.30
CA ALA A 90 19.80 8.12 9.93
C ALA A 90 20.12 8.17 8.42
N LYS A 91 20.71 7.10 7.88
CA LYS A 91 21.00 6.99 6.44
C LYS A 91 19.75 7.11 5.56
N ILE A 92 18.66 6.42 5.93
CA ILE A 92 17.39 6.50 5.20
C ILE A 92 16.82 7.93 5.27
N SER A 93 16.91 8.58 6.43
CA SER A 93 16.42 9.94 6.63
C SER A 93 17.18 10.97 5.78
N ASP A 94 18.50 10.86 5.71
CA ASP A 94 19.37 11.72 4.90
C ASP A 94 19.06 11.54 3.40
N GLN A 95 19.02 10.30 2.94
CA GLN A 95 18.65 9.99 1.56
C GLN A 95 17.23 10.45 1.21
N ALA A 96 16.29 10.36 2.16
CA ALA A 96 14.92 10.85 1.97
C ALA A 96 14.89 12.37 1.85
N THR A 97 15.82 13.08 2.50
CA THR A 97 16.00 14.52 2.35
C THR A 97 16.51 14.88 0.96
N ASP A 98 17.45 14.10 0.42
CA ASP A 98 17.93 14.27 -0.96
C ASP A 98 16.84 14.01 -2.00
N TYR A 99 16.04 12.96 -1.80
CA TYR A 99 14.85 12.70 -2.62
C TYR A 99 13.87 13.87 -2.56
N ASP A 100 13.49 14.30 -1.36
CA ASP A 100 12.51 15.37 -1.16
C ASP A 100 12.96 16.70 -1.81
N LYS A 101 14.25 17.00 -1.75
CA LYS A 101 14.83 18.22 -2.32
C LYS A 101 15.27 18.07 -3.78
N LEU A 102 15.00 16.92 -4.42
CA LEU A 102 15.44 16.59 -5.78
C LEU A 102 16.94 16.85 -5.98
N ARG A 103 17.76 16.26 -5.09
CA ARG A 103 19.23 16.34 -5.12
C ARG A 103 19.85 15.05 -5.66
N ALA A 104 21.16 15.08 -5.89
CA ALA A 104 21.94 13.92 -6.31
C ALA A 104 21.33 13.20 -7.54
N SER A 105 21.13 11.89 -7.48
CA SER A 105 20.52 11.09 -8.58
C SER A 105 19.10 11.54 -8.94
N PHE A 106 18.36 12.10 -7.99
CA PHE A 106 16.97 12.51 -8.18
C PHE A 106 16.82 13.83 -8.95
N ALA A 107 17.89 14.64 -9.00
CA ALA A 107 17.93 15.89 -9.76
C ALA A 107 18.03 15.68 -11.29
N LYS A 108 18.36 14.46 -11.74
CA LYS A 108 18.57 14.16 -13.16
C LYS A 108 17.29 14.42 -13.95
N GLN A 109 17.41 15.13 -15.08
CA GLN A 109 16.26 15.45 -15.93
C GLN A 109 15.45 14.21 -16.34
N LEU A 110 16.12 13.08 -16.59
CA LEU A 110 15.45 11.82 -16.92
C LEU A 110 14.60 11.30 -15.75
N ALA A 111 15.12 11.39 -14.52
CA ALA A 111 14.41 10.97 -13.32
C ALA A 111 13.13 11.82 -13.13
N ILE A 112 13.25 13.14 -13.30
CA ILE A 112 12.14 14.10 -13.18
C ILE A 112 11.06 13.83 -14.25
N LYS A 113 11.45 13.70 -15.53
CA LYS A 113 10.50 13.42 -16.63
C LYS A 113 9.78 12.10 -16.44
N GLN A 114 10.46 11.09 -15.92
CA GLN A 114 9.89 9.75 -15.74
C GLN A 114 9.09 9.56 -14.44
N GLN A 115 8.99 10.58 -13.58
CA GLN A 115 8.17 10.49 -12.36
C GLN A 115 6.71 10.13 -12.65
N LYS A 116 6.15 10.65 -13.76
CA LYS A 116 4.74 10.44 -14.14
C LYS A 116 4.52 9.23 -15.06
N SER A 117 5.55 8.77 -15.76
CA SER A 117 5.42 7.70 -16.76
C SER A 117 5.71 6.31 -16.20
N LYS A 118 6.48 6.20 -15.11
CA LYS A 118 6.80 4.92 -14.46
C LYS A 118 5.90 4.68 -13.26
N SER A 119 5.67 3.40 -12.96
CA SER A 119 5.12 3.04 -11.66
C SER A 119 6.11 3.42 -10.55
N PRO A 120 5.65 3.72 -9.33
CA PRO A 120 6.53 4.05 -8.22
C PRO A 120 7.65 3.01 -7.99
N LEU A 121 7.34 1.71 -8.09
CA LEU A 121 8.33 0.64 -7.95
C LEU A 121 9.40 0.70 -9.05
N ASP A 122 8.98 0.82 -10.32
CA ASP A 122 9.91 0.88 -11.46
C ASP A 122 10.77 2.15 -11.44
N TRP A 123 10.24 3.24 -10.89
CA TRP A 123 10.98 4.49 -10.74
C TRP A 123 12.06 4.36 -9.66
N TRP A 124 11.72 3.78 -8.50
CA TRP A 124 12.70 3.50 -7.45
C TRP A 124 13.78 2.54 -7.92
N ASP A 125 13.45 1.53 -8.71
CA ASP A 125 14.43 0.61 -9.31
C ASP A 125 15.40 1.35 -10.26
N ALA A 126 14.90 2.27 -11.08
CA ALA A 126 15.72 2.98 -12.06
C ALA A 126 16.59 4.10 -11.45
N PHE A 127 16.08 4.83 -10.45
CA PHE A 127 16.69 6.08 -9.98
C PHE A 127 17.13 6.09 -8.52
N GLY A 128 16.72 5.09 -7.74
CA GLY A 128 17.07 4.95 -6.32
C GLY A 128 18.46 4.37 -6.06
N GLY A 129 19.21 3.93 -7.08
CA GLY A 129 20.43 3.15 -6.89
C GLY A 129 21.59 3.84 -6.14
N LEU A 130 21.62 5.18 -6.05
CA LEU A 130 22.59 5.91 -5.22
C LEU A 130 22.10 6.16 -3.78
N ALA A 131 20.84 5.82 -3.51
CA ALA A 131 20.17 5.93 -2.23
C ALA A 131 19.64 4.54 -1.83
N VAL A 132 20.56 3.57 -1.66
CA VAL A 132 20.24 2.14 -1.60
C VAL A 132 19.35 1.78 -0.41
N GLU A 133 19.60 2.40 0.74
CA GLU A 133 18.85 2.20 1.97
C GLU A 133 17.41 2.71 1.82
N LEU A 134 17.26 3.94 1.30
CA LEU A 134 15.95 4.51 0.99
C LEU A 134 15.24 3.73 -0.10
N GLN A 135 15.93 3.32 -1.16
CA GLN A 135 15.35 2.54 -2.26
C GLN A 135 14.75 1.23 -1.74
N SER A 136 15.50 0.50 -0.90
CA SER A 136 15.05 -0.75 -0.29
C SER A 136 13.83 -0.52 0.60
N PHE A 137 13.86 0.54 1.41
CA PHE A 137 12.74 0.93 2.26
C PHE A 137 11.51 1.38 1.45
N ALA A 138 11.72 2.14 0.38
CA ALA A 138 10.68 2.66 -0.48
C ALA A 138 9.96 1.53 -1.22
N LYS A 139 10.71 0.60 -1.81
CA LYS A 139 10.16 -0.60 -2.45
C LYS A 139 9.34 -1.43 -1.47
N ARG A 140 9.81 -1.56 -0.22
CA ARG A 140 9.07 -2.25 0.84
C ARG A 140 7.74 -1.58 1.10
N ILE A 141 7.70 -0.27 1.38
CA ILE A 141 6.47 0.46 1.71
C ILE A 141 5.49 0.49 0.52
N VAL A 142 5.98 0.89 -0.66
CA VAL A 142 5.17 1.07 -1.86
C VAL A 142 4.68 -0.27 -2.42
N GLY A 143 5.41 -1.36 -2.14
CA GLY A 143 5.02 -2.73 -2.47
C GLY A 143 3.99 -3.34 -1.52
N LEU A 144 3.65 -2.70 -0.40
CA LEU A 144 2.64 -3.21 0.52
C LEU A 144 1.25 -3.17 -0.12
N CYS A 145 0.51 -4.27 0.03
CA CYS A 145 -0.89 -4.33 -0.38
C CYS A 145 -1.73 -3.43 0.52
N CYS A 146 -2.45 -2.48 -0.08
CA CYS A 146 -3.30 -1.52 0.62
C CYS A 146 -4.62 -2.12 1.15
N THR A 147 -4.91 -3.39 0.86
CA THR A 147 -6.21 -4.02 1.12
C THR A 147 -6.05 -5.34 1.87
N SER A 148 -6.80 -5.50 2.96
CA SER A 148 -6.94 -6.78 3.66
C SER A 148 -7.72 -7.82 2.84
N SER A 149 -8.56 -7.39 1.89
CA SER A 149 -9.46 -8.28 1.12
C SER A 149 -8.75 -9.41 0.35
N GLY A 150 -7.49 -9.21 -0.03
CA GLY A 150 -6.65 -10.28 -0.61
C GLY A 150 -6.27 -11.33 0.43
N CYS A 151 -5.90 -10.88 1.63
CA CYS A 151 -5.58 -11.73 2.76
C CYS A 151 -6.84 -12.44 3.29
N GLU A 152 -7.95 -11.72 3.48
CA GLU A 152 -9.23 -12.25 3.96
C GLU A 152 -9.72 -13.40 3.07
N ARG A 153 -9.74 -13.22 1.74
CA ARG A 153 -10.12 -14.31 0.82
C ARG A 153 -9.17 -15.51 0.89
N ASN A 154 -7.88 -15.27 1.10
CA ASN A 154 -6.92 -16.36 1.29
C ASN A 154 -7.26 -17.13 2.57
N TRP A 155 -7.53 -16.42 3.67
CA TRP A 155 -7.92 -17.00 4.96
C TRP A 155 -9.28 -17.70 4.94
N SER A 156 -10.28 -17.16 4.24
CA SER A 156 -11.58 -17.82 4.04
C SER A 156 -11.45 -19.18 3.36
N THR A 157 -10.43 -19.36 2.50
CA THR A 157 -10.14 -20.66 1.87
C THR A 157 -9.63 -21.69 2.89
N PHE A 158 -9.21 -21.29 4.08
CA PHE A 158 -8.71 -22.18 5.13
C PHE A 158 -9.60 -22.20 6.38
N GLU A 159 -10.72 -21.48 6.37
CA GLU A 159 -11.62 -21.36 7.51
C GLU A 159 -12.16 -22.73 7.97
N PHE A 160 -12.36 -23.67 7.04
CA PHE A 160 -12.83 -25.02 7.34
C PHE A 160 -11.80 -25.94 8.01
N ILE A 161 -10.51 -25.55 8.07
CA ILE A 161 -9.47 -26.34 8.75
C ILE A 161 -9.60 -26.24 10.27
N HIS A 162 -10.03 -25.09 10.77
CA HIS A 162 -10.26 -24.83 12.19
C HIS A 162 -11.75 -24.60 12.44
N THR A 163 -12.50 -25.69 12.58
CA THR A 163 -13.91 -25.62 12.97
C THR A 163 -14.06 -25.97 14.45
N LYS A 164 -15.15 -25.53 15.09
CA LYS A 164 -15.47 -25.92 16.49
C LYS A 164 -15.54 -27.45 16.71
N ARG A 165 -15.70 -28.22 15.62
CA ARG A 165 -15.84 -29.69 15.63
C ARG A 165 -14.56 -30.44 15.28
N ARG A 166 -13.58 -29.80 14.62
CA ARG A 166 -12.30 -30.39 14.21
C ARG A 166 -11.19 -29.34 14.33
N ASN A 167 -10.21 -29.63 15.17
CA ASN A 167 -8.97 -28.87 15.27
C ASN A 167 -7.82 -29.81 14.87
N MET A 168 -7.48 -29.85 13.58
CA MET A 168 -6.65 -30.92 13.01
C MET A 168 -5.19 -30.54 12.71
N LEU A 169 -4.87 -29.24 12.59
CA LEU A 169 -3.55 -28.79 12.19
C LEU A 169 -2.97 -27.82 13.22
N GLU A 170 -1.67 -27.94 13.49
CA GLU A 170 -0.96 -26.94 14.28
C GLU A 170 -0.94 -25.60 13.54
N HIS A 171 -1.04 -24.50 14.29
CA HIS A 171 -1.00 -23.14 13.74
C HIS A 171 0.20 -22.88 12.82
N LYS A 172 1.37 -23.45 13.15
CA LYS A 172 2.57 -23.33 12.32
C LYS A 172 2.36 -23.94 10.93
N ARG A 173 1.83 -25.16 10.87
CA ARG A 173 1.51 -25.85 9.60
C ARG A 173 0.43 -25.13 8.80
N LEU A 174 -0.59 -24.57 9.46
CA LEU A 174 -1.59 -23.75 8.80
C LEU A 174 -0.95 -22.53 8.12
N ASN A 175 -0.11 -21.79 8.84
CA ASN A 175 0.58 -20.61 8.31
C ASN A 175 1.45 -20.98 7.10
N ASP A 176 2.17 -22.11 7.17
CA ASP A 176 2.98 -22.60 6.05
C ASP A 176 2.11 -22.94 4.82
N LEU A 177 0.95 -23.59 5.02
CA LEU A 177 0.00 -23.88 3.92
C LEU A 177 -0.58 -22.61 3.30
N VAL A 178 -0.98 -21.65 4.13
CA VAL A 178 -1.48 -20.34 3.71
C VAL A 178 -0.43 -19.61 2.87
N PHE A 179 0.82 -19.62 3.32
CA PHE A 179 1.96 -19.02 2.63
C PHE A 179 2.23 -19.70 1.27
N ILE A 180 2.32 -21.04 1.25
CA ILE A 180 2.57 -21.80 0.02
C ILE A 180 1.45 -21.58 -0.98
N GLN A 181 0.18 -21.68 -0.57
CA GLN A 181 -0.95 -21.50 -1.48
C GLN A 181 -0.99 -20.08 -2.05
N HIS A 182 -0.78 -19.07 -1.20
CA HIS A 182 -0.78 -17.68 -1.63
C HIS A 182 0.31 -17.42 -2.67
N ASN A 183 1.54 -17.84 -2.39
CA ASN A 183 2.67 -17.64 -3.30
C ASN A 183 2.52 -18.42 -4.61
N ARG A 184 1.97 -19.64 -4.57
CA ARG A 184 1.63 -20.40 -5.79
C ARG A 184 0.60 -19.66 -6.64
N LYS A 185 -0.50 -19.18 -6.03
CA LYS A 185 -1.51 -18.37 -6.73
C LYS A 185 -0.90 -17.11 -7.35
N ILE A 186 0.01 -16.44 -6.64
CA ILE A 186 0.73 -15.26 -7.15
C ILE A 186 1.63 -15.64 -8.33
N ALA A 187 2.40 -16.72 -8.23
CA ALA A 187 3.29 -17.17 -9.30
C ALA A 187 2.53 -17.50 -10.59
N THR A 188 1.43 -18.26 -10.49
CA THR A 188 0.57 -18.58 -11.64
C THR A 188 -0.03 -17.32 -12.25
N ARG A 189 -0.41 -16.33 -11.45
CA ARG A 189 -0.92 -15.04 -11.96
C ARG A 189 0.12 -14.26 -12.74
N PHE A 190 1.34 -14.18 -12.22
CA PHE A 190 2.42 -13.49 -12.93
C PHE A 190 2.78 -14.20 -14.23
N GLN A 191 2.72 -15.53 -14.25
CA GLN A 191 2.89 -16.31 -15.47
C GLN A 191 1.79 -15.99 -16.49
N LYS A 192 0.51 -16.08 -16.11
CA LYS A 192 -0.61 -15.70 -17.00
C LYS A 192 -0.52 -14.26 -17.49
N ARG A 193 -0.12 -13.32 -16.64
CA ARG A 193 0.10 -11.93 -17.05
C ARG A 193 1.19 -11.82 -18.12
N ARG A 194 2.28 -12.61 -18.03
CA ARG A 194 3.33 -12.63 -19.05
C ARG A 194 2.83 -13.26 -20.37
N GLU A 195 2.02 -14.29 -20.29
CA GLU A 195 1.46 -15.01 -21.45
C GLU A 195 0.36 -14.20 -22.17
N GLU A 196 -0.57 -13.62 -21.42
CA GLU A 196 -1.73 -12.89 -21.95
C GLU A 196 -1.44 -11.40 -22.23
N GLY A 197 -0.35 -10.85 -21.68
CA GLY A 197 0.09 -9.47 -21.92
C GLY A 197 -1.02 -8.44 -21.64
N THR A 198 -1.43 -7.71 -22.67
CA THR A 198 -2.50 -6.68 -22.60
C THR A 198 -3.89 -7.25 -22.38
N ASN A 199 -4.12 -8.54 -22.68
CA ASN A 199 -5.42 -9.20 -22.51
C ASN A 199 -5.62 -9.72 -21.08
N PHE A 200 -4.60 -9.65 -20.23
CA PHE A 200 -4.69 -10.08 -18.84
C PHE A 200 -5.61 -9.13 -18.06
N ASN A 201 -6.79 -9.62 -17.69
CA ASN A 201 -7.69 -8.86 -16.82
C ASN A 201 -7.35 -9.12 -15.34
N PRO A 202 -6.78 -8.15 -14.60
CA PRO A 202 -6.38 -8.34 -13.21
C PRO A 202 -7.57 -8.53 -12.25
N LEU A 203 -8.80 -8.25 -12.70
CA LEU A 203 -10.03 -8.38 -11.92
C LEU A 203 -10.68 -9.76 -12.07
N ILE A 204 -10.36 -10.52 -13.12
CA ILE A 204 -10.91 -11.87 -13.34
C ILE A 204 -10.14 -12.85 -12.45
N TYR A 205 -10.78 -13.24 -11.36
CA TYR A 205 -10.26 -14.27 -10.44
C TYR A 205 -10.69 -15.65 -10.95
N LYS A 206 -9.79 -16.36 -11.65
CA LYS A 206 -9.98 -17.81 -11.87
C LYS A 206 -9.44 -18.54 -10.65
N ASP A 207 -10.29 -19.37 -10.04
CA ASP A 207 -9.85 -20.23 -8.94
C ASP A 207 -8.74 -21.16 -9.42
N PHE A 208 -7.73 -21.31 -8.57
CA PHE A 208 -6.67 -22.28 -8.82
C PHE A 208 -7.27 -23.67 -8.64
N GLN A 209 -7.57 -24.35 -9.75
CA GLN A 209 -8.02 -25.74 -9.73
C GLN A 209 -6.83 -26.62 -9.36
N TRP A 210 -6.93 -27.27 -8.21
CA TRP A 210 -6.10 -28.43 -7.89
C TRP A 210 -6.53 -29.57 -8.79
N ASN A 211 -6.01 -29.59 -10.01
CA ASN A 211 -5.86 -30.86 -10.70
C ASN A 211 -4.66 -31.50 -10.00
N ASN A 212 -4.96 -32.38 -9.04
CA ASN A 212 -3.96 -33.21 -8.38
C ASN A 212 -3.14 -33.90 -9.48
N GLU A 213 -1.83 -33.67 -9.48
CA GLU A 213 -0.91 -34.78 -9.74
C GLU A 213 -1.07 -35.82 -8.63
#